data_AF-A0A934EGI7-F1
#
_entry.id   AF-A0A934EGI7-F1
#
_cell.length_a   1.000
_cell.length_b   1.000
_cell.length_c   1.000
_cell.angle_alpha   90.00
_cell.angle_beta   90.00
_cell.angle_gamma   90.00
#
_symmetry.space_group_name_H-M   'P 1'
#
loop_
_entity.id
_entity.type
_entity.pdbx_description
1 polymer ?
#
loop_
_entity_poly.entity_id
_entity_poly.type
_entity_poly.pdbx_seq_one_letter_code
_entity_poly.pdbx_strand_id
1 'polypeptide(L)'
;VPSFLINTTLIGVIAQRLVRKVCPHCAEWYHLSEDEGALLGIPREKAKTIRVSVGAGCPPCRGTGYLGRTAIFEIMEVTDKVRDAIEERTTPTKLKQIAQTEGFTTLRENAIKILLKGITTVDEVVRVTGVSA
;
A
#
# COMPACT_ATOMS: atom_id res chain seq x y z
N VAL A 1 5.06 -18.30 20.98
CA VAL A 1 3.72 -18.22 21.60
C VAL A 1 2.92 -19.44 21.14
N PRO A 2 2.30 -20.22 22.05
CA PRO A 2 1.44 -21.33 21.67
C PRO A 2 0.28 -20.89 20.76
N SER A 3 -0.03 -21.66 19.71
CA SER A 3 -1.06 -21.29 18.71
C SER A 3 -2.44 -21.06 19.33
N PHE A 4 -2.82 -21.83 20.35
CA PHE A 4 -4.13 -21.69 21.00
C PHE A 4 -4.32 -20.33 21.68
N LEU A 5 -3.25 -19.71 22.21
CA LEU A 5 -3.33 -18.36 22.79
C LEU A 5 -3.53 -17.31 21.72
N ILE A 6 -2.83 -17.43 20.59
CA ILE A 6 -3.05 -16.56 19.42
C ILE A 6 -4.50 -16.70 18.96
N ASN A 7 -4.99 -17.94 18.87
CA ASN A 7 -6.33 -18.24 18.39
C ASN A 7 -7.47 -17.82 19.34
N THR A 8 -7.19 -17.57 20.62
CA THR A 8 -8.23 -17.18 21.60
C THR A 8 -8.19 -15.70 21.97
N THR A 9 -7.04 -15.03 21.78
CA THR A 9 -6.85 -13.65 22.26
C THR A 9 -6.69 -12.63 21.13
N LEU A 10 -6.21 -13.03 19.95
CA LEU A 10 -5.98 -12.11 18.85
C LEU A 10 -7.31 -11.84 18.14
N ILE A 11 -7.66 -10.56 18.03
CA ILE A 11 -8.85 -10.09 17.28
C ILE A 11 -8.47 -9.47 15.93
N GLY A 12 -7.23 -9.01 15.79
CA GLY A 12 -6.75 -8.37 14.57
C GLY A 12 -5.28 -7.98 14.65
N VAL A 13 -4.68 -7.72 13.50
CA VAL A 13 -3.32 -7.22 13.34
C VAL A 13 -3.37 -5.99 12.44
N ILE A 14 -2.72 -4.92 12.86
CA ILE A 14 -2.55 -3.70 12.07
C ILE A 14 -1.06 -3.51 11.80
N ALA A 15 -0.71 -3.40 10.52
CA ALA A 15 0.57 -2.88 10.08
C ALA A 15 0.36 -1.50 9.44
N GLN A 16 1.26 -0.56 9.74
CA GLN A 16 1.20 0.80 9.19
C GLN A 16 2.55 1.27 8.67
N ARG A 17 2.53 2.13 7.65
CA ARG A 17 3.68 2.92 7.23
C ARG A 17 3.25 4.35 6.92
N LEU A 18 4.20 5.29 6.97
CA LEU A 18 3.98 6.68 6.57
C LEU A 18 4.57 6.95 5.19
N VAL A 19 3.75 7.52 4.32
CA VAL A 19 4.17 8.06 3.02
C VAL A 19 4.11 9.58 3.04
N ARG A 20 5.02 10.22 2.32
CA ARG A 20 5.01 11.67 2.08
C ARG A 20 3.88 12.02 1.12
N LYS A 21 3.22 13.16 1.35
CA LYS A 21 2.17 13.64 0.46
C LYS A 21 2.74 14.55 -0.62
N VAL A 22 2.20 14.50 -1.84
CA VAL A 22 2.49 15.48 -2.89
C VAL A 22 2.17 16.88 -2.35
N CYS A 23 3.08 17.83 -2.59
CA CYS A 23 2.87 19.21 -2.20
C CYS A 23 1.72 19.83 -3.02
N PRO A 24 0.67 20.39 -2.38
CA PRO A 24 -0.48 20.94 -3.11
C PRO A 24 -0.17 22.23 -3.88
N HIS A 25 0.94 22.90 -3.57
CA HIS A 25 1.33 24.17 -4.22
C HIS A 25 2.09 23.99 -5.53
N CYS A 26 2.65 22.80 -5.77
CA CYS A 26 3.45 22.50 -6.97
C CYS A 26 3.12 21.12 -7.54
N ALA A 27 1.88 20.66 -7.33
CA ALA A 27 1.42 19.37 -7.82
C ALA A 27 1.23 19.43 -9.33
N GLU A 28 1.88 18.51 -10.04
CA GLU A 28 1.75 18.32 -11.47
C GLU A 28 1.21 16.91 -11.73
N TRP A 29 0.40 16.78 -12.78
CA TRP A 29 -0.20 15.51 -13.17
C TRP A 29 0.41 15.03 -14.47
N TYR A 30 0.84 13.79 -14.49
CA TYR A 30 1.40 13.14 -15.67
C TYR A 30 0.83 11.73 -15.83
N HIS A 31 0.98 11.16 -17.03
CA HIS A 31 0.62 9.78 -17.29
C HIS A 31 1.76 8.86 -16.87
N LEU A 32 1.45 7.75 -16.20
CA LEU A 32 2.48 6.77 -15.83
C LEU A 32 3.26 6.33 -17.08
N SER A 33 4.58 6.29 -16.94
CA SER A 33 5.43 5.58 -17.88
C SER A 33 5.22 4.07 -17.79
N GLU A 34 5.66 3.33 -18.81
CA GLU A 34 5.59 1.88 -18.79
C GLU A 34 6.43 1.27 -17.66
N ASP A 35 7.58 1.88 -17.36
CA ASP A 35 8.48 1.45 -16.30
C ASP A 35 7.87 1.67 -14.91
N GLU A 36 7.24 2.82 -14.67
CA GLU A 36 6.50 3.07 -13.42
C GLU A 36 5.29 2.15 -13.30
N GLY A 37 4.58 1.90 -14.41
CA GLY A 37 3.51 0.91 -14.45
C GLY A 37 3.99 -0.47 -14.02
N ALA A 38 5.13 -0.92 -14.55
CA ALA A 38 5.74 -2.19 -14.17
C ALA A 38 6.16 -2.21 -12.69
N LEU A 39 6.76 -1.12 -12.20
CA LEU A 39 7.10 -0.95 -10.78
C LEU A 39 5.90 -0.98 -9.85
N LEU A 40 4.68 -0.77 -10.35
CA LEU A 40 3.43 -0.81 -9.59
C LEU A 40 2.63 -2.11 -9.82
N GLY A 41 3.10 -3.00 -10.71
CA GLY A 41 2.35 -4.20 -11.12
C GLY A 41 1.13 -3.90 -12.00
N ILE A 42 1.13 -2.74 -12.67
CA ILE A 42 0.06 -2.31 -13.57
C ILE A 42 0.40 -2.80 -15.00
N PRO A 43 -0.54 -3.44 -15.73
CA PRO A 43 -0.32 -3.85 -17.10
C PRO A 43 0.09 -2.68 -18.01
N ARG A 44 1.05 -2.92 -18.92
CA ARG A 44 1.61 -1.87 -19.80
C ARG A 44 0.54 -1.12 -20.58
N GLU A 45 -0.49 -1.81 -21.06
CA GLU A 45 -1.58 -1.17 -21.83
C GLU A 45 -2.38 -0.16 -20.98
N LYS A 46 -2.43 -0.36 -19.65
CA LYS A 46 -3.16 0.50 -18.72
C LYS A 46 -2.31 1.61 -18.11
N ALA A 47 -0.98 1.47 -18.08
CA ALA A 47 -0.10 2.47 -17.48
C ALA A 47 -0.32 3.86 -18.10
N LYS A 48 -0.29 3.94 -19.43
CA LYS A 48 -0.43 5.22 -20.15
C LYS A 48 -1.80 5.89 -20.00
N THR A 49 -2.85 5.17 -19.56
CA THR A 49 -4.17 5.76 -19.34
C THR A 49 -4.36 6.29 -17.92
N ILE A 50 -3.47 5.93 -17.00
CA ILE A 50 -3.53 6.32 -15.59
C ILE A 50 -2.73 7.60 -15.39
N ARG A 51 -3.38 8.60 -14.77
CA ARG A 51 -2.72 9.84 -14.34
C ARG A 51 -2.36 9.76 -12.87
N VAL A 52 -1.15 10.16 -12.53
CA VAL A 52 -0.65 10.28 -11.15
C VAL A 52 -0.05 11.67 -10.95
N SER A 53 0.21 12.03 -9.69
CA SER A 53 0.74 13.34 -9.34
C SER A 53 2.15 13.27 -8.77
N VAL A 54 2.96 14.27 -9.11
CA VAL A 54 4.30 14.53 -8.56
C VAL A 54 4.40 15.99 -8.14
N GLY A 55 5.30 16.30 -7.21
CA GLY A 55 5.58 17.69 -6.84
C GLY A 55 6.83 18.20 -7.55
N ALA A 56 6.72 19.28 -8.33
CA ALA A 56 7.85 19.88 -9.04
C ALA A 56 8.90 20.53 -8.11
N GLY A 57 8.51 20.83 -6.86
CA GLY A 57 9.33 21.55 -5.89
C GLY A 57 9.05 23.06 -5.90
N CYS A 58 8.82 23.63 -4.71
CA CYS A 58 8.53 25.05 -4.54
C CYS A 58 8.96 25.53 -3.15
N PRO A 59 8.97 26.85 -2.88
CA PRO A 59 9.34 27.37 -1.56
C PRO A 59 8.50 26.80 -0.39
N PRO A 60 7.16 26.65 -0.49
CA PRO A 60 6.35 26.01 0.57
C PRO A 60 6.81 24.61 0.99
N CYS A 61 7.24 23.76 0.03
CA CYS A 61 7.77 22.43 0.33
C CYS A 61 9.30 22.37 0.42
N ARG A 62 9.97 23.53 0.44
CA ARG A 62 11.44 23.66 0.47
C ARG A 62 12.13 22.89 -0.67
N GLY A 63 11.53 22.94 -1.85
CA GLY A 63 12.05 22.27 -3.05
C GLY A 63 11.92 20.74 -3.07
N THR A 64 11.29 20.13 -2.07
CA THR A 64 11.24 18.65 -1.98
C THR A 64 10.17 18.01 -2.86
N GLY A 65 9.15 18.77 -3.28
CA GLY A 65 7.96 18.24 -3.93
C GLY A 65 6.94 17.61 -2.96
N TYR A 66 7.25 17.52 -1.66
CA TYR A 66 6.40 16.89 -0.65
C TYR A 66 6.01 17.85 0.47
N LEU A 67 4.75 17.78 0.94
CA LEU A 67 4.30 18.55 2.10
C LEU A 67 3.35 17.73 2.97
N GLY A 68 3.83 17.35 4.16
CA GLY A 68 3.10 16.50 5.10
C GLY A 68 3.22 15.00 4.78
N ARG A 69 2.53 14.18 5.58
CA ARG A 69 2.53 12.72 5.49
C ARG A 69 1.12 12.18 5.65
N THR A 70 0.85 11.01 5.11
CA THR A 70 -0.34 10.21 5.42
C THR A 70 0.06 8.79 5.76
N ALA A 71 -0.74 8.12 6.58
CA ALA A 71 -0.56 6.71 6.87
C ALA A 71 -1.20 5.87 5.76
N ILE A 72 -0.59 4.72 5.50
CA ILE A 72 -1.16 3.59 4.78
C ILE A 72 -1.25 2.42 5.75
N PHE A 73 -2.31 1.64 5.61
CA PHE A 73 -2.65 0.59 6.57
C PHE A 73 -2.87 -0.74 5.86
N GLU A 74 -2.48 -1.79 6.56
CA GLU A 74 -2.79 -3.18 6.27
C GLU A 74 -3.42 -3.73 7.55
N ILE A 75 -4.72 -4.05 7.46
CA ILE A 75 -5.53 -4.42 8.62
C ILE A 75 -6.08 -5.81 8.36
N MET A 76 -5.59 -6.79 9.10
CA MET A 76 -6.06 -8.16 9.06
C MET A 76 -6.92 -8.43 10.29
N GLU A 77 -8.20 -8.64 10.08
CA GLU A 77 -9.09 -9.12 11.14
C GLU A 77 -8.90 -10.63 11.34
N VAL A 78 -8.98 -11.10 12.59
CA VAL A 78 -8.88 -12.52 12.91
C VAL A 78 -10.28 -13.13 12.93
N THR A 79 -10.77 -13.42 11.73
CA THR A 79 -12.03 -14.13 11.43
C THR A 79 -11.91 -15.62 11.76
N ASP A 80 -13.04 -16.33 11.79
CA ASP A 80 -13.04 -17.79 12.03
C ASP A 80 -12.19 -18.56 11.00
N LYS A 81 -12.18 -18.15 9.73
CA LYS A 81 -11.31 -18.78 8.72
C LYS A 81 -9.83 -18.54 8.97
N VAL A 82 -9.47 -17.35 9.44
CA VAL A 82 -8.09 -17.01 9.82
C VAL A 82 -7.70 -17.81 11.07
N ARG A 83 -8.62 -17.98 12.02
CA ARG A 83 -8.46 -18.81 13.23
C ARG A 83 -8.18 -20.27 12.86
N ASP A 84 -9.01 -20.86 12.01
CA ASP A 84 -8.84 -22.23 11.51
C ASP A 84 -7.47 -22.39 10.82
N ALA A 85 -7.11 -21.44 9.95
CA ALA A 85 -5.83 -21.46 9.24
C ALA A 85 -4.61 -21.36 10.18
N ILE A 86 -4.72 -20.64 11.30
CA ILE A 86 -3.68 -20.57 12.34
C ILE A 86 -3.57 -21.90 13.09
N GLU A 87 -4.70 -22.53 13.40
CA GLU A 87 -4.76 -23.82 14.08
C GLU A 87 -4.16 -24.95 13.22
N GLU A 88 -4.48 -24.96 11.93
CA GLU A 88 -3.91 -25.85 10.92
C GLU A 88 -2.42 -25.58 10.61
N ARG A 89 -1.83 -24.52 11.18
CA ARG A 89 -0.44 -24.09 10.95
C ARG A 89 -0.12 -23.90 9.46
N THR A 90 -1.06 -23.32 8.72
CA THR A 90 -0.89 -23.00 7.31
C THR A 90 0.29 -22.04 7.06
N THR A 91 0.79 -22.02 5.83
CA THR A 91 1.87 -21.10 5.46
C THR A 91 1.39 -19.64 5.46
N PRO A 92 2.28 -18.67 5.75
CA PRO A 92 1.91 -17.25 5.70
C PRO A 92 1.30 -16.81 4.36
N THR A 93 1.78 -17.39 3.25
CA THR A 93 1.23 -17.13 1.91
C THR A 93 -0.23 -17.58 1.80
N LYS A 94 -0.56 -18.76 2.32
CA LYS A 94 -1.93 -19.28 2.29
C LYS A 94 -2.84 -18.49 3.22
N LEU A 95 -2.35 -18.14 4.42
CA LEU A 95 -3.06 -17.27 5.36
C LEU A 95 -3.39 -15.91 4.74
N LYS A 96 -2.43 -15.29 4.05
CA LYS A 96 -2.63 -14.04 3.32
C LYS A 96 -3.70 -14.17 2.24
N GLN A 97 -3.69 -15.27 1.46
CA GLN A 97 -4.73 -15.52 0.46
C GLN A 97 -6.11 -15.65 1.09
N ILE A 98 -6.24 -16.37 2.21
CA ILE A 98 -7.51 -16.49 2.95
C ILE A 98 -7.98 -15.10 3.40
N ALA A 99 -7.11 -14.32 4.05
CA ALA A 99 -7.44 -12.97 4.48
C ALA A 99 -7.85 -12.07 3.30
N GLN A 100 -7.19 -12.18 2.14
CA GLN A 100 -7.54 -11.40 0.94
C GLN A 100 -8.96 -11.71 0.43
N THR A 101 -9.44 -12.95 0.56
CA THR A 101 -10.84 -13.29 0.21
C THR A 101 -11.85 -12.61 1.13
N GLU A 102 -11.42 -12.12 2.29
CA GLU A 102 -12.24 -11.45 3.30
C GLU A 102 -12.00 -9.93 3.35
N GLY A 103 -11.40 -9.37 2.30
CA GLY A 103 -11.23 -7.92 2.13
C GLY A 103 -9.93 -7.36 2.71
N PHE A 104 -9.02 -8.21 3.20
CA PHE A 104 -7.67 -7.78 3.56
C PHE A 104 -6.97 -7.13 2.37
N THR A 105 -6.50 -5.90 2.58
CA THR A 105 -5.74 -5.13 1.60
C THR A 105 -4.35 -4.90 2.15
N THR A 106 -3.35 -5.17 1.32
CA THR A 106 -1.94 -4.98 1.68
C THR A 106 -1.56 -3.51 1.76
N LEU A 107 -0.43 -3.22 2.42
CA LEU A 107 0.17 -1.88 2.43
C LEU A 107 0.36 -1.34 1.01
N ARG A 108 0.77 -2.21 0.08
CA ARG A 108 1.03 -1.84 -1.32
C ARG A 108 -0.23 -1.50 -2.09
N GLU A 109 -1.26 -2.32 -1.99
CA GLU A 109 -2.56 -2.04 -2.60
C GLU A 109 -3.17 -0.75 -2.03
N ASN A 110 -3.05 -0.53 -0.72
CA ASN A 110 -3.49 0.72 -0.08
C ASN A 110 -2.69 1.94 -0.57
N ALA A 111 -1.37 1.80 -0.71
CA ALA A 111 -0.49 2.83 -1.24
C ALA A 111 -0.82 3.19 -2.70
N ILE A 112 -1.05 2.18 -3.55
CA ILE A 112 -1.49 2.38 -4.94
C ILE A 112 -2.85 3.10 -4.97
N LYS A 113 -3.79 2.73 -4.09
CA LYS A 113 -5.10 3.38 -4.02
C LYS A 113 -5.02 4.88 -3.73
N ILE A 114 -4.10 5.32 -2.87
CA ILE A 114 -3.91 6.75 -2.59
C ILE A 114 -3.02 7.45 -3.63
N LEU A 115 -2.12 6.73 -4.30
CA LEU A 115 -1.36 7.21 -5.46
C LEU A 115 -2.31 7.58 -6.60
N LEU A 116 -3.27 6.71 -6.92
CA LEU A 116 -4.28 6.95 -7.95
C LEU A 116 -5.19 8.16 -7.64
N LYS A 117 -5.21 8.61 -6.38
CA LYS A 117 -5.90 9.83 -5.95
C LYS A 117 -5.00 11.08 -5.98
N GLY A 118 -3.74 10.95 -6.42
CA GLY A 118 -2.75 12.03 -6.43
C GLY A 118 -2.24 12.43 -5.04
N ILE A 119 -2.43 11.61 -4.01
CA ILE A 119 -2.04 11.96 -2.64
C ILE A 119 -0.54 11.77 -2.42
N THR A 120 0.06 10.78 -3.06
CA THR A 120 1.49 10.40 -2.96
C THR A 120 2.07 10.16 -4.35
N THR A 121 3.37 9.90 -4.46
CA THR A 121 4.08 9.64 -5.72
C THR A 121 4.42 8.17 -5.90
N VAL A 122 4.75 7.76 -7.14
CA VAL A 122 5.25 6.41 -7.46
C VAL A 122 6.48 6.08 -6.59
N ASP A 123 7.43 7.02 -6.51
CA ASP A 123 8.64 6.88 -5.69
C ASP A 123 8.32 6.59 -4.23
N GLU A 124 7.31 7.24 -3.67
CA GLU A 124 6.90 7.01 -2.29
C GLU A 124 6.27 5.63 -2.10
N VAL A 125 5.46 5.17 -3.06
CA VAL A 125 4.89 3.82 -3.02
C VAL A 125 6.02 2.78 -3.05
N VAL A 126 6.97 2.92 -3.97
CA VAL A 126 8.11 1.99 -4.12
C VAL A 126 9.02 2.05 -2.89
N ARG A 127 9.38 3.23 -2.41
CA ARG A 127 10.23 3.41 -1.22
C ARG A 127 9.63 2.76 0.02
N VAL A 128 8.31 2.89 0.19
CA VAL A 128 7.62 2.43 1.40
C VAL A 128 7.11 1.00 1.30
N THR A 129 6.96 0.42 0.12
CA THR A 129 6.40 -0.94 -0.01
C THR A 129 7.32 -1.93 -0.74
N GLY A 130 8.44 -1.46 -1.29
CA GLY A 130 9.31 -2.26 -2.14
C GLY A 130 8.77 -2.42 -3.56
N VAL A 131 9.46 -3.23 -4.37
CA VAL A 131 9.07 -3.56 -5.76
C VAL A 131 8.45 -4.96 -5.85
N SER A 132 8.44 -5.72 -4.76
CA SER A 132 8.10 -7.13 -4.76
C SER A 132 6.64 -7.40 -5.15
N ALA A 133 6.49 -8.13 -6.26
CA ALA A 133 5.29 -8.86 -6.67
C ALA A 133 5.06 -10.06 -5.74
#